data_AF-A0A6I3XHQ6-F1
#
_entry.id   AF-A0A6I3XHQ6-F1
#
_cell.length_a   1.000
_cell.length_b   1.000
_cell.length_c   1.000
_cell.angle_alpha   90.00
_cell.angle_beta   90.00
_cell.angle_gamma   90.00
#
_symmetry.space_group_name_H-M   'P 1'
#
loop_
_entity.id
_entity.type
_entity.pdbx_description
1 polymer ?
#
loop_
_entity_poly.entity_id
_entity_poly.type
_entity_poly.pdbx_seq_one_letter_code
_entity_poly.pdbx_strand_id
1 'polypeptide(L)'
;MAGAGSPATHDASRQDGRTHAPRRVTTIDLRPVTKLSLLALLAATTVSCSEHDTITESISRQFKQTGRHSVDLHTAVPQSWNRVCILGPYSDKAATHATLGFKWDSDKVSDVATNDGIVLLAFVDNAGDADKVAFFTNYPRGMGDFSNLSRRCFARPDAKFEQVDRPLKGWPGLFHAPVGKDIVSSIFPL
;
A
#
# COMPACT_ATOMS: atom_id res chain seq x y z
N MET A 1 -37.70 24.69 37.69
CA MET A 1 -38.42 25.19 36.49
C MET A 1 -39.04 23.98 35.81
N ALA A 2 -40.37 23.98 35.72
CA ALA A 2 -41.20 22.90 35.22
C ALA A 2 -41.69 23.20 33.79
N GLY A 3 -41.96 22.14 33.02
CA GLY A 3 -42.70 22.15 31.74
C GLY A 3 -42.47 20.80 31.04
N ALA A 4 -43.38 19.81 31.12
CA ALA A 4 -44.67 19.68 30.41
C ALA A 4 -44.48 19.74 28.88
N GLY A 5 -44.92 18.82 28.02
CA GLY A 5 -45.80 17.65 28.11
C GLY A 5 -46.67 17.59 26.84
N SER A 6 -46.52 16.52 26.02
CA SER A 6 -47.48 15.95 25.03
C SER A 6 -47.99 16.84 23.85
N PRO A 7 -48.79 16.35 22.85
CA PRO A 7 -49.21 14.98 22.45
C PRO A 7 -49.11 14.66 20.93
N ALA A 8 -49.53 13.44 20.55
CA ALA A 8 -49.78 12.89 19.20
C ALA A 8 -51.19 13.20 18.64
N THR A 9 -51.42 13.02 17.32
CA THR A 9 -52.69 12.63 16.60
C THR A 9 -52.45 12.61 15.06
N HIS A 10 -52.68 11.50 14.32
CA HIS A 10 -53.89 11.07 13.57
C HIS A 10 -54.22 11.82 12.25
N ASP A 11 -54.21 11.11 11.09
CA ASP A 11 -55.22 11.05 9.99
C ASP A 11 -54.62 10.25 8.80
N ALA A 12 -55.11 9.12 8.27
CA ALA A 12 -56.41 8.70 7.70
C ALA A 12 -56.70 9.17 6.25
N SER A 13 -56.60 8.19 5.32
CA SER A 13 -57.47 7.92 4.15
C SER A 13 -57.77 9.00 3.09
N ARG A 14 -57.46 8.70 1.81
CA ARG A 14 -58.48 8.72 0.72
C ARG A 14 -58.08 7.94 -0.55
N GLN A 15 -59.09 7.30 -1.13
CA GLN A 15 -59.14 6.47 -2.34
C GLN A 15 -59.28 7.30 -3.64
N ASP A 16 -58.82 6.73 -4.75
CA ASP A 16 -59.47 6.74 -6.08
C ASP A 16 -58.82 5.59 -6.90
N GLY A 17 -59.44 4.83 -7.80
CA GLY A 17 -60.65 5.06 -8.58
C GLY A 17 -60.36 4.63 -10.03
N ARG A 18 -60.65 3.35 -10.35
CA ARG A 18 -60.78 2.65 -11.66
C ARG A 18 -60.43 3.39 -12.97
N THR A 19 -59.74 2.69 -13.87
CA THR A 19 -60.30 2.39 -15.22
C THR A 19 -59.62 1.18 -15.88
N HIS A 20 -60.44 0.27 -16.40
CA HIS A 20 -60.05 -0.91 -17.20
C HIS A 20 -59.72 -0.50 -18.64
N ALA A 21 -58.71 -1.15 -19.23
CA ALA A 21 -58.47 -1.19 -20.68
C ALA A 21 -57.96 -2.59 -21.11
N PRO A 22 -58.21 -3.00 -22.36
CA PRO A 22 -58.39 -4.40 -22.74
C PRO A 22 -57.12 -5.24 -22.95
N ARG A 23 -57.30 -6.52 -22.62
CA ARG A 23 -56.38 -7.65 -22.77
C ARG A 23 -56.10 -7.91 -24.26
N ARG A 24 -54.89 -7.58 -24.73
CA ARG A 24 -54.35 -8.13 -25.99
C ARG A 24 -53.68 -9.48 -25.69
N VAL A 25 -54.23 -10.53 -26.29
CA VAL A 25 -53.61 -11.85 -26.39
C VAL A 25 -52.52 -11.74 -27.44
N THR A 26 -51.28 -11.60 -26.99
CA THR A 26 -50.11 -11.71 -27.87
C THR A 26 -49.77 -13.19 -27.95
N THR A 27 -50.01 -13.80 -29.11
CA THR A 27 -49.49 -15.11 -29.47
C THR A 27 -47.96 -15.07 -29.37
N ILE A 28 -47.42 -15.80 -28.41
CA ILE A 28 -45.98 -16.01 -28.25
C ILE A 28 -45.55 -17.00 -29.35
N ASP A 29 -44.85 -16.50 -30.35
CA ASP A 29 -44.20 -17.30 -31.38
C ASP A 29 -42.92 -17.91 -30.77
N LEU A 30 -43.02 -19.19 -30.39
CA LEU A 30 -41.93 -19.99 -29.84
C LEU A 30 -40.97 -20.38 -30.96
N ARG A 31 -39.93 -19.56 -31.17
CA ARG A 31 -38.81 -19.93 -32.04
C ARG A 31 -37.97 -21.05 -31.41
N PRO A 32 -37.47 -21.99 -32.24
CA PRO A 32 -36.79 -23.20 -31.76
C PRO A 32 -35.41 -22.90 -31.18
N VAL A 33 -35.23 -23.39 -29.96
CA VAL A 33 -34.03 -23.92 -29.30
C VAL A 33 -32.73 -23.85 -30.13
N THR A 34 -31.97 -22.77 -29.99
CA THR A 34 -30.52 -22.81 -30.22
C THR A 34 -29.82 -23.18 -28.92
N LYS A 35 -29.43 -24.45 -28.82
CA LYS A 35 -28.56 -25.01 -27.79
C LYS A 35 -27.18 -24.33 -27.83
N LEU A 36 -27.02 -23.18 -27.18
CA LEU A 36 -25.71 -22.54 -27.02
C LEU A 36 -25.63 -21.74 -25.71
N SER A 37 -26.16 -22.31 -24.63
CA SER A 37 -25.97 -21.79 -23.27
C SER A 37 -25.64 -22.95 -22.35
N LEU A 38 -24.35 -23.27 -22.18
CA LEU A 38 -23.80 -23.80 -20.91
C LEU A 38 -22.26 -23.88 -20.88
N LEU A 39 -21.51 -22.96 -21.49
CA LEU A 39 -20.04 -23.03 -21.51
C LEU A 39 -19.34 -21.66 -21.41
N ALA A 40 -19.94 -20.73 -20.66
CA ALA A 40 -19.38 -19.39 -20.44
C ALA A 40 -19.45 -18.96 -18.96
N LEU A 41 -19.44 -19.91 -18.02
CA LEU A 41 -19.58 -19.62 -16.59
C LEU A 41 -18.53 -20.32 -15.73
N LEU A 42 -17.29 -20.47 -16.21
CA LEU A 42 -16.23 -21.08 -15.40
C LEU A 42 -14.81 -20.58 -15.73
N ALA A 43 -14.66 -19.30 -16.07
CA ALA A 43 -13.36 -18.69 -16.37
C ALA A 43 -13.14 -17.36 -15.63
N ALA A 44 -13.59 -17.29 -14.37
CA ALA A 44 -13.24 -16.21 -13.45
C ALA A 44 -12.50 -16.80 -12.25
N THR A 45 -11.46 -17.61 -12.51
CA THR A 45 -10.44 -17.90 -11.49
C THR A 45 -9.65 -16.62 -11.29
N THR A 46 -9.98 -15.91 -10.22
CA THR A 46 -9.24 -14.75 -9.72
C THR A 46 -7.79 -15.16 -9.53
N VAL A 47 -6.90 -14.62 -10.36
CA VAL A 47 -5.46 -14.66 -10.14
C VAL A 47 -5.19 -13.84 -8.88
N SER A 48 -5.14 -14.52 -7.74
CA SER A 48 -4.64 -13.97 -6.48
C SER A 48 -3.12 -14.00 -6.55
N CYS A 49 -2.53 -13.06 -7.29
CA CYS A 49 -1.08 -12.85 -7.24
C CYS A 49 -0.73 -12.35 -5.83
N SER A 50 0.23 -13.02 -5.19
CA SER A 50 0.86 -12.59 -3.94
C SER A 50 1.46 -11.19 -4.14
N GLU A 51 0.80 -10.17 -3.61
CA GLU A 51 1.21 -8.76 -3.75
C GLU A 51 2.63 -8.50 -3.23
N HIS A 52 3.09 -9.34 -2.30
CA HIS A 52 4.38 -9.23 -1.63
C HIS A 52 5.59 -9.44 -2.56
N ASP A 53 5.51 -10.37 -3.52
CA ASP A 53 6.60 -10.62 -4.46
C ASP A 53 6.77 -9.45 -5.44
N THR A 54 5.67 -8.77 -5.76
CA THR A 54 5.65 -7.70 -6.76
C THR A 54 6.42 -6.45 -6.32
N ILE A 55 6.38 -6.09 -5.03
CA ILE A 55 7.09 -4.92 -4.49
C ILE A 55 8.60 -5.16 -4.52
N THR A 56 9.05 -6.31 -3.99
CA THR A 56 10.48 -6.68 -3.96
C THR A 56 11.05 -6.75 -5.36
N GLU A 57 10.33 -7.37 -6.30
CA GLU A 57 10.74 -7.42 -7.70
C GLU A 57 10.81 -6.04 -8.33
N SER A 58 9.83 -5.17 -8.10
CA SER A 58 9.81 -3.82 -8.67
C SER A 58 11.01 -2.99 -8.22
N ILE A 59 11.29 -2.96 -6.91
CA ILE A 59 12.45 -2.25 -6.34
C ILE A 59 13.75 -2.83 -6.90
N SER A 60 13.87 -4.16 -6.91
CA SER A 60 15.08 -4.84 -7.40
C SER A 60 15.30 -4.64 -8.90
N ARG A 61 14.22 -4.58 -9.68
CA ARG A 61 14.25 -4.29 -11.12
C ARG A 61 14.75 -2.88 -11.36
N GLN A 62 14.20 -1.89 -10.67
CA GLN A 62 14.66 -0.51 -10.75
C GLN A 62 16.14 -0.40 -10.37
N PHE A 63 16.55 -0.99 -9.25
CA PHE A 63 17.95 -0.96 -8.82
C PHE A 63 18.89 -1.59 -9.86
N LYS A 64 18.51 -2.71 -10.47
CA LYS A 64 19.30 -3.32 -11.56
C LYS A 64 19.36 -2.42 -12.80
N GLN A 65 18.24 -1.80 -13.17
CA GLN A 65 18.15 -0.92 -14.35
C GLN A 65 18.99 0.35 -14.20
N THR A 66 19.19 0.83 -12.97
CA THR A 66 20.10 1.95 -12.68
C THR A 66 21.55 1.51 -12.55
N GLY A 67 21.92 0.27 -12.95
CA GLY A 67 23.28 -0.23 -12.79
C GLY A 67 23.67 -0.49 -11.33
N ARG A 68 22.68 -0.71 -10.45
CA ARG A 68 22.84 -0.80 -8.99
C ARG A 68 23.34 0.52 -8.36
N HIS A 69 22.97 1.66 -8.93
CA HIS A 69 23.37 2.97 -8.41
C HIS A 69 22.30 3.66 -7.56
N SER A 70 21.02 3.44 -7.85
CA SER A 70 19.96 4.18 -7.16
C SER A 70 18.61 3.47 -7.15
N VAL A 71 17.81 3.82 -6.15
CA VAL A 71 16.41 3.42 -5.99
C VAL A 71 15.58 4.66 -5.63
N ASP A 72 14.47 4.85 -6.33
CA ASP A 72 13.41 5.79 -5.99
C ASP A 72 12.15 4.99 -5.67
N LEU A 73 11.81 4.90 -4.39
CA LEU A 73 10.67 4.09 -3.94
C LEU A 73 9.32 4.69 -4.34
N HIS A 74 9.23 6.01 -4.56
CA HIS A 74 8.00 6.64 -5.07
C HIS A 74 7.63 6.04 -6.42
N THR A 75 8.62 5.88 -7.30
CA THR A 75 8.41 5.34 -8.65
C THR A 75 8.41 3.81 -8.68
N ALA A 76 9.20 3.14 -7.84
CA ALA A 76 9.23 1.68 -7.77
C ALA A 76 7.96 1.09 -7.14
N VAL A 77 7.28 1.83 -6.27
CA VAL A 77 6.09 1.37 -5.54
C VAL A 77 4.94 2.33 -5.81
N PRO A 78 4.21 2.13 -6.94
CA PRO A 78 3.22 3.09 -7.43
C PRO A 78 1.95 3.19 -6.57
N GLN A 79 1.70 2.20 -5.69
CA GLN A 79 0.58 2.21 -4.74
C GLN A 79 0.54 3.51 -3.90
N SER A 80 -0.60 3.76 -3.25
CA SER A 80 -0.76 4.93 -2.38
C SER A 80 -0.12 4.69 -1.01
N TRP A 81 0.79 5.58 -0.61
CA TRP A 81 1.43 5.63 0.71
C TRP A 81 2.01 7.03 0.93
N ASN A 82 2.26 7.40 2.19
CA ASN A 82 2.71 8.74 2.57
C ASN A 82 4.17 8.76 3.01
N ARG A 83 4.60 7.71 3.72
CA ARG A 83 6.00 7.51 4.11
C ARG A 83 6.36 6.03 4.13
N VAL A 84 7.65 5.74 3.98
CA VAL A 84 8.21 4.40 4.18
C VAL A 84 9.10 4.44 5.41
N CYS A 85 8.94 3.45 6.29
CA CYS A 85 9.79 3.24 7.45
C CYS A 85 10.67 2.01 7.22
N ILE A 86 11.97 2.17 7.45
CA ILE A 86 12.96 1.14 7.17
C ILE A 86 13.39 0.53 8.50
N LEU A 87 13.21 -0.79 8.62
CA LEU A 87 13.63 -1.56 9.78
C LEU A 87 14.72 -2.51 9.35
N GLY A 88 15.94 -2.28 9.81
CA GLY A 88 17.07 -3.16 9.54
C GLY A 88 16.97 -4.48 10.31
N PRO A 89 17.90 -5.42 10.06
CA PRO A 89 18.03 -6.63 10.85
C PRO A 89 17.90 -6.42 12.36
N TYR A 90 17.30 -7.41 13.02
CA TYR A 90 17.09 -7.45 14.45
C TYR A 90 16.17 -6.36 15.00
N SER A 91 15.27 -5.84 14.16
CA SER A 91 14.20 -4.93 14.61
C SER A 91 13.05 -5.74 15.20
N ASP A 92 12.99 -5.81 16.52
CA ASP A 92 11.89 -6.44 17.25
C ASP A 92 10.63 -5.54 17.29
N LYS A 93 9.57 -6.04 17.92
CA LYS A 93 8.29 -5.32 18.06
C LYS A 93 8.46 -3.94 18.72
N ALA A 94 9.37 -3.80 19.69
CA ALA A 94 9.60 -2.55 20.39
C ALA A 94 10.30 -1.53 19.47
N ALA A 95 11.34 -1.96 18.76
CA ALA A 95 12.02 -1.14 17.75
C ALA A 95 11.07 -0.74 16.62
N THR A 96 10.19 -1.65 16.19
CA THR A 96 9.17 -1.38 15.19
C THR A 96 8.18 -0.32 15.64
N HIS A 97 7.62 -0.47 16.83
CA HIS A 97 6.71 0.51 17.41
C HIS A 97 7.39 1.89 17.53
N ALA A 98 8.63 1.93 18.04
CA ALA A 98 9.38 3.18 18.16
C ALA A 98 9.63 3.86 16.81
N THR A 99 9.89 3.07 15.76
CA THR A 99 10.14 3.60 14.40
C THR A 99 8.86 4.08 13.73
N LEU A 100 7.77 3.32 13.85
CA LEU A 100 6.49 3.65 13.23
C LEU A 100 5.78 4.79 13.95
N GLY A 101 5.93 4.89 15.27
CA GLY A 101 5.14 5.80 16.11
C GLY A 101 3.75 5.26 16.48
N PHE A 102 3.44 4.01 16.11
CA PHE A 102 2.21 3.31 16.47
C PHE A 102 2.45 1.80 16.57
N LYS A 103 1.54 1.08 17.22
CA LYS A 103 1.65 -0.37 17.40
C LYS A 103 1.39 -1.09 16.07
N TRP A 104 2.31 -1.98 15.71
CA TRP A 104 2.15 -2.92 14.61
C TRP A 104 2.88 -4.22 14.94
N ASP A 105 2.20 -5.36 14.78
CA ASP A 105 2.72 -6.68 15.12
C ASP A 105 3.61 -7.22 13.99
N SER A 106 4.79 -6.61 13.80
CA SER A 106 5.73 -7.00 12.73
C SER A 106 6.22 -8.44 12.82
N ASP A 107 6.29 -8.98 14.04
CA ASP A 107 6.67 -10.36 14.34
C ASP A 107 5.72 -11.42 13.76
N LYS A 108 4.48 -11.03 13.44
CA LYS A 108 3.51 -11.94 12.79
C LYS A 108 3.66 -12.02 11.27
N VAL A 109 4.40 -11.09 10.67
CA VAL A 109 4.43 -10.91 9.21
C VAL A 109 5.83 -10.80 8.63
N SER A 110 6.85 -10.68 9.48
CA SER A 110 8.24 -10.48 9.08
C SER A 110 9.20 -11.17 10.04
N ASP A 111 10.23 -11.80 9.49
CA ASP A 111 11.33 -12.40 10.24
C ASP A 111 12.47 -11.40 10.51
N VAL A 112 12.26 -10.09 10.30
CA VAL A 112 13.33 -9.08 10.42
C VAL A 112 13.99 -9.06 11.80
N ALA A 113 13.28 -9.51 12.85
CA ALA A 113 13.80 -9.60 14.21
C ALA A 113 14.89 -10.69 14.38
N THR A 114 14.94 -11.69 13.49
CA THR A 114 15.83 -12.85 13.61
C THR A 114 16.67 -13.11 12.35
N ASN A 115 16.36 -12.46 11.24
CA ASN A 115 17.00 -12.66 9.94
C ASN A 115 17.90 -11.46 9.57
N ASP A 116 19.20 -11.72 9.44
CA ASP A 116 20.22 -10.72 9.12
C ASP A 116 20.36 -10.41 7.63
N GLY A 117 19.75 -11.25 6.78
CA GLY A 117 19.75 -11.12 5.33
C GLY A 117 18.68 -10.18 4.78
N ILE A 118 17.77 -9.66 5.62
CA ILE A 118 16.63 -8.84 5.19
C ILE A 118 16.56 -7.50 5.90
N VAL A 119 15.91 -6.54 5.24
CA VAL A 119 15.35 -5.34 5.86
C VAL A 119 13.83 -5.39 5.66
N LEU A 120 13.07 -4.83 6.58
CA LEU A 120 11.63 -4.65 6.42
C LEU A 120 11.35 -3.22 5.97
N LEU A 121 10.73 -3.10 4.80
CA LEU A 121 10.23 -1.83 4.27
C LEU A 121 8.73 -1.77 4.58
N ALA A 122 8.34 -0.93 5.55
CA ALA A 122 6.94 -0.74 5.93
C ALA A 122 6.40 0.56 5.34
N PHE A 123 5.44 0.47 4.42
CA PHE A 123 4.83 1.62 3.76
C PHE A 123 3.59 2.04 4.56
N VAL A 124 3.62 3.27 5.06
CA VAL A 124 2.59 3.82 5.95
C VAL A 124 1.69 4.76 5.15
N ASP A 125 0.39 4.55 5.34
CA ASP A 125 -0.68 5.41 4.85
C ASP A 125 -1.29 6.18 6.02
N ASN A 126 -1.53 7.48 5.81
CA ASN A 126 -2.15 8.38 6.78
C ASN A 126 -3.37 9.13 6.18
N ALA A 127 -3.96 8.63 5.09
CA ALA A 127 -5.12 9.23 4.45
C ALA A 127 -6.43 9.16 5.29
N GLY A 128 -6.42 8.47 6.43
CA GLY A 128 -7.57 8.37 7.35
C GLY A 128 -7.28 8.96 8.73
N ASP A 129 -8.10 8.60 9.72
CA ASP A 129 -8.00 9.14 11.10
C ASP A 129 -6.77 8.64 11.89
N ALA A 130 -6.04 7.65 11.36
CA ALA A 130 -4.90 7.05 12.04
C ALA A 130 -3.86 6.52 11.04
N ASP A 131 -2.58 6.60 11.44
CA ASP A 131 -1.48 5.96 10.75
C ASP A 131 -1.64 4.43 10.76
N LYS A 132 -1.44 3.80 9.59
CA LYS A 132 -1.42 2.35 9.45
C LYS A 132 -0.37 1.90 8.44
N VAL A 133 0.18 0.70 8.62
CA VAL A 133 0.97 0.06 7.56
C VAL A 133 0.00 -0.40 6.47
N ALA A 134 0.08 0.18 5.28
CA ALA A 134 -0.75 -0.17 4.14
C ALA A 134 -0.28 -1.49 3.51
N PHE A 135 1.03 -1.63 3.34
CA PHE A 135 1.70 -2.83 2.86
C PHE A 135 3.17 -2.79 3.29
N PHE A 136 3.84 -3.92 3.19
CA PHE A 136 5.24 -4.06 3.59
C PHE A 136 5.94 -5.06 2.67
N THR A 137 7.27 -5.06 2.71
CA THR A 137 8.05 -6.18 2.16
C THR A 137 9.31 -6.48 2.96
N ASN A 138 9.62 -7.78 3.07
CA ASN A 138 10.92 -8.27 3.49
C ASN A 138 11.87 -8.20 2.31
N TYR A 139 12.69 -7.15 2.27
CA TYR A 139 13.59 -6.89 1.16
C TYR A 139 14.97 -7.51 1.40
N PRO A 140 15.46 -8.41 0.52
CA PRO A 140 16.77 -9.02 0.69
C PRO A 140 17.89 -8.00 0.53
N ARG A 141 18.82 -7.94 1.48
CA ARG A 141 19.95 -6.98 1.46
C ARG A 141 20.87 -7.16 0.25
N GLY A 142 20.98 -8.37 -0.29
CA GLY A 142 21.74 -8.65 -1.52
C GLY A 142 21.17 -7.99 -2.78
N MET A 143 19.90 -7.58 -2.76
CA MET A 143 19.24 -6.87 -3.85
C MET A 143 19.30 -5.34 -3.71
N GLY A 144 19.90 -4.84 -2.63
CA GLY A 144 20.01 -3.42 -2.29
C GLY A 144 19.94 -3.29 -0.77
N ASP A 145 20.99 -2.81 -0.12
CA ASP A 145 21.09 -2.86 1.33
C ASP A 145 20.64 -1.55 1.99
N PHE A 146 19.41 -1.51 2.48
CA PHE A 146 18.89 -0.34 3.22
C PHE A 146 19.24 -0.36 4.72
N SER A 147 20.05 -1.31 5.21
CA SER A 147 20.28 -1.47 6.66
C SER A 147 20.91 -0.24 7.34
N ASN A 148 21.70 0.55 6.62
CA ASN A 148 22.24 1.84 7.10
C ASN A 148 21.16 2.89 7.41
N LEU A 149 19.91 2.64 6.99
CA LEU A 149 18.75 3.52 7.18
C LEU A 149 17.77 2.98 8.23
N SER A 150 18.15 1.92 8.96
CA SER A 150 17.33 1.33 10.02
C SER A 150 16.82 2.38 11.01
N ARG A 151 15.55 2.24 11.41
CA ARG A 151 14.82 3.12 12.34
C ARG A 151 14.57 4.53 11.81
N ARG A 152 14.57 4.71 10.49
CA ARG A 152 14.25 5.99 9.84
C ARG A 152 13.02 5.84 8.97
N CYS A 153 12.27 6.92 8.85
CA CYS A 153 11.17 7.03 7.92
C CYS A 153 11.41 8.17 6.93
N PHE A 154 10.97 7.98 5.70
CA PHE A 154 11.12 8.93 4.61
C PHE A 154 9.76 9.20 4.00
N ALA A 155 9.42 10.48 3.84
CA ALA A 155 8.22 10.85 3.09
C ALA A 155 8.33 10.33 1.67
N ARG A 156 7.19 10.02 1.04
CA ARG A 156 7.15 9.51 -0.34
C ARG A 156 8.02 10.29 -1.34
N PRO A 157 7.95 11.64 -1.43
CA PRO A 157 8.80 12.39 -2.35
C PRO A 157 10.30 12.30 -2.04
N ASP A 158 10.67 11.99 -0.80
CA ASP A 158 12.05 11.96 -0.30
C ASP A 158 12.62 10.54 -0.25
N ALA A 159 11.85 9.51 -0.60
CA ALA A 159 12.27 8.11 -0.52
C ALA A 159 13.17 7.71 -1.70
N LYS A 160 14.28 8.43 -1.85
CA LYS A 160 15.31 8.26 -2.88
C LYS A 160 16.62 7.87 -2.24
N PHE A 161 17.28 6.89 -2.82
CA PHE A 161 18.46 6.27 -2.23
C PHE A 161 19.52 6.00 -3.28
N GLU A 162 20.77 6.20 -2.89
CA GLU A 162 21.96 6.00 -3.72
C GLU A 162 22.84 4.92 -3.10
N GLN A 163 23.39 4.06 -3.94
CA GLN A 163 24.36 3.05 -3.56
C GLN A 163 25.70 3.73 -3.28
N VAL A 164 26.25 3.47 -2.09
CA VAL A 164 27.59 3.91 -1.70
C VAL A 164 28.43 2.68 -1.40
N ASP A 165 29.42 2.42 -2.27
CA ASP A 165 30.26 1.23 -2.17
C ASP A 165 31.41 1.37 -1.15
N ARG A 166 31.75 2.60 -0.79
CA ARG A 166 32.84 2.92 0.16
C ARG A 166 32.42 4.06 1.09
N PRO A 167 31.48 3.83 2.02
CA PRO A 167 31.05 4.88 2.94
C PRO A 167 32.14 5.21 3.94
N LEU A 168 32.15 6.46 4.45
CA LEU A 168 33.07 6.89 5.52
C LEU A 168 32.87 6.09 6.82
N LYS A 169 31.65 5.61 7.05
CA LYS A 169 31.27 4.79 8.20
C LYS A 169 30.22 3.75 7.77
N GLY A 170 30.35 2.54 8.30
CA GLY A 170 29.39 1.46 8.07
C GLY A 170 29.77 0.57 6.88
N TRP A 171 28.78 -0.20 6.42
CA TRP A 171 28.94 -1.14 5.31
C TRP A 171 28.40 -0.54 4.01
N PRO A 172 28.88 -1.00 2.84
CA PRO A 172 28.30 -0.65 1.56
C PRO A 172 26.78 -0.85 1.55
N GLY A 173 26.06 0.05 0.90
CA GLY A 173 24.61 -0.05 0.85
C GLY A 173 23.95 1.20 0.29
N LEU A 174 22.63 1.25 0.44
CA LEU A 174 21.79 2.37 0.03
C LEU A 174 21.73 3.43 1.14
N PHE A 175 22.01 4.67 0.75
CA PHE A 175 21.96 5.85 1.59
C PHE A 175 20.91 6.81 1.07
N HIS A 176 20.28 7.58 1.96
CA HIS A 176 19.33 8.60 1.53
C HIS A 176 20.03 9.63 0.64
N ALA A 177 19.49 9.81 -0.57
CA ALA A 177 19.98 10.80 -1.50
C ALA A 177 19.74 12.20 -0.92
N PRO A 178 20.70 13.14 -0.98
CA PRO A 178 20.47 14.51 -0.58
C PRO A 178 19.31 15.11 -1.39
N VAL A 179 18.31 15.66 -0.71
CA VAL A 179 17.24 16.42 -1.37
C VAL A 179 17.85 17.74 -1.84
N GLY A 180 18.01 17.90 -3.16
CA GLY A 180 18.54 19.14 -3.74
C GLY A 180 20.03 19.34 -3.48
N LYS A 181 20.86 19.04 -4.48
CA LYS A 181 22.16 19.70 -4.57
C LYS A 181 21.93 21.18 -4.88
N ASP A 182 21.78 22.00 -3.85
CA ASP A 182 22.40 23.32 -3.92
C ASP A 182 23.91 23.09 -3.83
N ILE A 183 24.51 22.86 -5.00
CA ILE A 183 25.96 22.94 -5.19
C ILE A 183 26.34 24.39 -4.94
N VAL A 184 26.62 24.74 -3.68
CA VAL A 184 27.39 25.93 -3.38
C VAL A 184 28.55 25.52 -2.49
N SER A 185 29.69 25.34 -3.15
CA SER A 185 30.96 25.93 -2.72
C SER A 185 31.20 25.95 -1.20
N SER A 186 31.87 24.92 -0.71
CA SER A 186 32.75 25.02 0.46
C SER A 186 34.00 24.22 0.10
N ILE A 187 34.75 24.68 -0.91
CA ILE A 187 35.95 25.50 -0.73
C ILE A 187 36.81 24.92 0.41
N PHE A 188 37.77 24.11 -0.01
CA PHE A 188 38.96 23.75 0.73
C PHE A 188 39.59 24.97 1.40
N PRO A 189 39.95 24.94 2.69
CA PRO A 189 41.00 25.81 3.17
C PRO A 189 42.35 25.20 2.73
N LEU A 190 43.14 26.01 2.03
CA LEU A 190 44.58 25.82 1.87
C LEU A 190 45.29 25.97 3.22
#